data_AF-A0A564FQL5-F1
#
_entry.id   AF-A0A564FQL5-F1
#
_cell.length_a   1.000
_cell.length_b   1.000
_cell.length_c   1.000
_cell.angle_alpha   90.00
_cell.angle_beta   90.00
_cell.angle_gamma   90.00
#
_symmetry.space_group_name_H-M   'P 1'
#
loop_
_entity.id
_entity.type
_entity.pdbx_description
1 polymer ?
#
loop_
_entity_poly.entity_id
_entity_poly.type
_entity_poly.pdbx_seq_one_letter_code
_entity_poly.pdbx_strand_id
1 'polypeptide(L)'
;MPLFRRALPQLSGRPFLTDGGLETTLVFLEGTELPCFADFPLLCSEEGRSQLLRVFEPYLALARRYRAGMILDTPTWRANADGARNSASTRMPLPR
;
A
#
# COMPACT_ATOMS: atom_id res chain seq x y z
N MET A 1 18.53 18.43 5.68
CA MET A 1 17.90 18.68 4.36
C MET A 1 17.67 17.34 3.66
N PRO A 2 16.54 17.11 2.98
CA PRO A 2 16.27 15.83 2.32
C PRO A 2 17.19 15.63 1.11
N LEU A 3 17.90 14.50 1.07
CA LEU A 3 18.98 14.20 0.12
C LEU A 3 18.51 14.07 -1.34
N PHE A 4 17.22 13.79 -1.59
CA PHE A 4 16.74 13.38 -2.91
C PHE A 4 15.61 14.25 -3.50
N ARG A 5 15.37 15.46 -2.95
CA ARG A 5 14.26 16.34 -3.42
C ARG A 5 14.34 16.72 -4.90
N ARG A 6 15.54 16.77 -5.48
CA ARG A 6 15.79 17.15 -6.89
C ARG A 6 16.44 16.03 -7.72
N ALA A 7 16.67 14.87 -7.12
CA ALA A 7 17.38 13.76 -7.72
C ALA A 7 16.68 12.45 -7.34
N LEU A 8 15.43 12.33 -7.79
CA LEU A 8 14.61 11.16 -7.52
C LEU A 8 15.20 9.93 -8.27
N PRO A 9 15.43 8.79 -7.60
CA PRO A 9 16.07 7.62 -8.20
C PRO A 9 15.42 7.13 -9.50
N GLN A 10 14.09 7.21 -9.60
CA GLN A 10 13.32 6.80 -10.79
C GLN A 10 13.53 7.69 -12.01
N LEU A 11 14.11 8.89 -11.85
CA LEU A 11 14.44 9.78 -12.96
C LEU A 11 15.83 9.51 -13.56
N SER A 12 16.55 8.50 -13.06
CA SER A 12 17.93 8.18 -13.49
C SER A 12 18.03 7.35 -14.78
N GLY A 13 16.91 7.05 -15.45
CA GLY A 13 16.88 6.27 -16.70
C GLY A 13 16.96 4.74 -16.53
N ARG A 14 16.88 4.24 -15.30
CA ARG A 14 16.74 2.80 -15.01
C ARG A 14 15.26 2.41 -14.91
N PRO A 15 14.88 1.17 -15.25
CA PRO A 15 13.51 0.71 -15.05
C PRO A 15 13.17 0.60 -13.57
N PHE A 16 11.98 1.07 -13.21
CA PHE A 16 11.35 0.86 -11.91
C PHE A 16 10.03 0.13 -12.13
N LEU A 17 9.78 -0.88 -11.31
CA LEU A 17 8.47 -1.51 -11.22
C LEU A 17 7.58 -0.72 -10.26
N THR A 18 6.28 -0.81 -10.53
CA THR A 18 5.24 -0.43 -9.59
C THR A 18 4.48 -1.67 -9.17
N ASP A 19 3.74 -1.55 -8.08
CA ASP A 19 2.68 -2.49 -7.75
C ASP A 19 1.51 -2.37 -8.74
N GLY A 20 0.57 -3.31 -8.62
CA GLY A 20 -0.73 -3.26 -9.29
C GLY A 20 -1.80 -2.68 -8.36
N GLY A 21 -3.07 -2.95 -8.67
CA GLY A 21 -4.18 -2.50 -7.82
C GLY A 21 -4.29 -3.30 -6.53
N LEU A 22 -3.84 -2.73 -5.42
CA LEU A 22 -3.87 -3.33 -4.08
C LEU A 22 -5.30 -3.75 -3.69
N GLU A 23 -6.24 -2.82 -3.76
CA GLU A 23 -7.63 -3.04 -3.35
C GLU A 23 -8.33 -4.06 -4.25
N THR A 24 -8.04 -4.04 -5.55
CA THR A 24 -8.60 -5.02 -6.48
C THR A 24 -8.08 -6.43 -6.21
N THR A 25 -6.80 -6.57 -5.87
CA THR A 25 -6.24 -7.88 -5.47
C THR A 25 -6.86 -8.34 -4.16
N LEU A 26 -6.93 -7.46 -3.16
CA LEU A 26 -7.53 -7.77 -1.86
C LEU A 26 -8.98 -8.24 -1.99
N VAL A 27 -9.81 -7.54 -2.77
CA VAL A 27 -11.23 -7.88 -2.92
C VAL A 27 -11.45 -9.10 -3.81
N PHE A 28 -10.88 -9.12 -5.02
CA PHE A 28 -11.26 -10.11 -6.03
C PHE A 28 -10.41 -11.39 -5.98
N LEU A 29 -9.18 -11.33 -5.48
CA LEU A 29 -8.29 -12.49 -5.42
C LEU A 29 -8.18 -13.06 -4.00
N GLU A 30 -8.14 -12.19 -3.00
CA GLU A 30 -7.99 -12.60 -1.58
C GLU A 30 -9.32 -12.63 -0.81
N GLY A 31 -10.43 -12.18 -1.40
CA GLY A 31 -11.76 -12.18 -0.76
C GLY A 31 -11.83 -11.30 0.50
N THR A 32 -11.00 -10.27 0.58
CA THR A 32 -10.94 -9.35 1.71
C THR A 32 -12.06 -8.31 1.60
N GLU A 33 -12.87 -8.21 2.66
CA GLU A 33 -13.86 -7.15 2.78
C GLU A 33 -13.19 -5.81 3.06
N LEU A 34 -13.39 -4.84 2.16
CA LEU A 34 -12.89 -3.48 2.29
C LEU A 34 -14.06 -2.50 2.36
N PRO A 35 -14.56 -2.14 3.56
CA PRO A 35 -15.59 -1.13 3.72
C PRO A 35 -15.20 0.17 3.01
N CYS A 36 -16.10 0.68 2.16
CA CYS A 36 -15.82 1.85 1.32
C CYS A 36 -14.55 1.73 0.47
N PHE A 37 -14.09 0.52 0.14
CA PHE A 37 -12.87 0.30 -0.63
C PHE A 37 -11.63 0.95 0.03
N ALA A 38 -11.64 1.02 1.37
CA ALA A 38 -10.56 1.57 2.16
C ALA A 38 -9.74 0.44 2.81
N ASP A 39 -8.44 0.47 2.60
CA ASP A 39 -7.48 -0.55 3.00
C ASP A 39 -6.58 -0.13 4.18
N PHE A 40 -6.44 1.18 4.43
CA PHE A 40 -5.72 1.70 5.61
C PHE A 40 -6.17 1.08 6.96
N PRO A 41 -7.43 0.64 7.19
CA PRO A 41 -7.79 -0.04 8.43
C PRO A 41 -7.05 -1.37 8.64
N LEU A 42 -6.60 -2.04 7.57
CA LEU A 42 -5.81 -3.26 7.67
C LEU A 42 -4.48 -3.04 8.42
N LEU A 43 -3.95 -1.82 8.45
CA LEU A 43 -2.77 -1.47 9.23
C LEU A 43 -3.00 -1.55 10.75
N CYS A 44 -4.23 -1.67 11.22
CA CYS A 44 -4.56 -1.72 12.65
C CYS A 44 -4.40 -3.11 13.27
N SER A 45 -4.29 -4.17 12.46
CA SER A 45 -4.17 -5.55 12.94
C SER A 45 -2.95 -6.25 12.34
N GLU A 46 -2.46 -7.29 13.02
CA GLU A 46 -1.38 -8.13 12.51
C GLU A 46 -1.81 -8.92 11.28
N GLU A 47 -3.04 -9.45 11.27
CA GLU A 47 -3.62 -10.14 10.12
C GLU A 47 -3.71 -9.20 8.91
N GLY A 48 -4.24 -7.98 9.09
CA GLY A 48 -4.36 -7.02 8.00
C GLY A 48 -3.01 -6.60 7.42
N ARG A 49 -1.99 -6.40 8.28
CA ARG A 49 -0.61 -6.18 7.82
C ARG A 49 -0.07 -7.38 7.06
N SER A 50 -0.39 -8.60 7.51
CA SER A 50 0.02 -9.83 6.82
C SER A 50 -0.64 -9.98 5.45
N GLN A 51 -1.92 -9.60 5.31
CA GLN A 51 -2.61 -9.53 4.03
C GLN A 51 -1.92 -8.54 3.07
N LEU A 52 -1.61 -7.33 3.54
CA LEU A 52 -0.90 -6.33 2.75
C LEU A 52 0.48 -6.85 2.28
N LEU A 53 1.23 -7.50 3.16
CA LEU A 53 2.54 -8.09 2.82
C LEU A 53 2.41 -9.15 1.73
N ARG A 54 1.44 -10.07 1.83
CA ARG A 54 1.19 -11.09 0.80
C ARG A 54 0.93 -10.49 -0.58
N VAL A 55 0.26 -9.34 -0.65
CA VAL A 55 0.02 -8.65 -1.92
C VAL A 55 1.30 -8.03 -2.50
N PHE A 56 2.18 -7.48 -1.66
CA PHE A 56 3.40 -6.80 -2.14
C PHE A 56 4.58 -7.74 -2.42
N GLU A 57 4.67 -8.88 -1.74
CA GLU A 57 5.78 -9.84 -1.87
C GLU A 57 6.07 -10.28 -3.31
N PRO A 58 5.07 -10.63 -4.16
CA PRO A 58 5.31 -10.99 -5.54
C PRO A 58 5.97 -9.88 -6.36
N TYR A 59 5.56 -8.62 -6.16
CA TYR A 59 6.16 -7.46 -6.85
C TYR A 59 7.61 -7.23 -6.43
N LEU A 60 7.90 -7.35 -5.12
CA LEU A 60 9.27 -7.26 -4.60
C LEU A 60 10.17 -8.37 -5.16
N ALA A 61 9.66 -9.61 -5.24
CA ALA A 61 10.36 -10.72 -5.85
C ALA A 61 10.64 -10.47 -7.34
N LEU A 62 9.69 -9.88 -8.06
CA LEU A 62 9.82 -9.52 -9.47
C LEU A 62 10.89 -8.43 -9.68
N ALA A 63 10.84 -7.35 -8.89
CA ALA A 63 11.83 -6.28 -8.94
C ALA A 63 13.24 -6.82 -8.70
N ARG A 64 13.39 -7.71 -7.72
CA ARG A 64 14.67 -8.40 -7.43
C ARG A 64 15.13 -9.27 -8.59
N ARG A 65 14.24 -10.07 -9.18
CA ARG A 65 14.54 -10.96 -10.32
C ARG A 65 15.08 -10.18 -11.52
N TYR A 66 14.47 -9.03 -11.82
CA TYR A 66 14.86 -8.20 -12.97
C TYR A 66 15.88 -7.10 -12.64
N ARG A 67 16.37 -7.05 -11.39
CA ARG A 67 17.28 -5.99 -10.90
C ARG A 67 16.76 -4.58 -11.19
N ALA A 68 15.45 -4.40 -11.11
CA ALA A 68 14.77 -3.13 -11.26
C ALA A 68 14.63 -2.42 -9.90
N GLY A 69 14.52 -1.09 -9.93
CA GLY A 69 14.02 -0.36 -8.76
C GLY A 69 12.53 -0.68 -8.52
N MET A 70 12.00 -0.32 -7.35
CA MET A 70 10.58 -0.47 -7.03
C MET A 70 10.05 0.85 -6.47
N ILE A 71 8.86 1.24 -6.91
CA ILE A 71 8.03 2.27 -6.27
C ILE A 71 6.81 1.52 -5.73
N LEU A 72 6.65 1.53 -4.41
CA LEU A 72 5.49 0.97 -3.74
C LEU A 72 4.56 2.12 -3.36
N ASP A 73 3.27 1.93 -3.62
CA ASP A 73 2.27 2.79 -3.05
C ASP A 73 2.02 2.41 -1.57
N THR A 74 1.29 3.26 -0.89
CA THR A 74 0.86 3.06 0.49
C THR A 74 -0.64 2.78 0.52
N PRO A 75 -1.16 2.01 1.50
CA PRO A 75 -2.60 1.79 1.66
C PRO A 75 -3.27 3.04 2.26
N THR A 76 -3.22 4.17 1.55
CA THR A 76 -3.64 5.47 2.05
C THR A 76 -4.58 6.22 1.10
N TRP A 77 -5.00 5.61 -0.02
CA TRP A 77 -5.91 6.21 -1.01
C TRP A 77 -7.23 6.75 -0.42
N ARG A 78 -7.67 6.23 0.74
CA ARG A 78 -8.81 6.77 1.50
C ARG A 78 -8.49 7.10 2.96
N ALA A 79 -7.22 7.27 3.31
CA ALA A 79 -6.78 7.65 4.65
C ALA A 79 -6.96 9.15 4.90
N ASN A 80 -8.22 9.61 4.88
CA ASN A 80 -8.62 10.96 5.26
C ASN A 80 -9.80 10.91 6.25
N ALA A 81 -10.21 12.06 6.80
CA ALA A 81 -11.23 12.11 7.85
C ALA A 81 -12.60 11.53 7.42
N ASP A 82 -13.01 11.75 6.16
CA ASP A 82 -14.28 11.23 5.64
C ASP A 82 -14.21 9.74 5.36
N GLY A 83 -13.08 9.28 4.80
CA GLY A 83 -12.77 7.86 4.64
C GLY A 83 -12.79 7.13 5.98
N ALA A 84 -12.14 7.69 7.01
CA ALA A 84 -12.18 7.17 8.38
C ALA A 84 -13.58 7.14 8.99
N ARG A 85 -14.40 8.15 8.73
CA ARG A 85 -15.79 8.20 9.21
C ARG A 85 -16.65 7.12 8.57
N ASN A 86 -16.47 6.88 7.27
CA ASN A 86 -17.35 6.02 6.48
C ASN A 86 -16.91 4.54 6.48
N SER A 87 -15.62 4.27 6.70
CA SER A 87 -15.06 2.91 6.84
C SER A 87 -15.08 2.39 8.29
N ALA A 88 -15.72 3.13 9.21
CA ALA A 88 -15.70 2.89 10.64
C ALA A 88 -16.43 1.60 11.06
N SER A 89 -15.75 0.47 10.91
CA SER A 89 -15.87 -0.69 11.80
C SER A 89 -14.81 -0.66 12.92
N THR A 90 -13.80 0.21 12.84
CA THR A 90 -12.75 0.35 13.86
C THR A 90 -12.41 1.82 14.08
N ARG A 91 -12.73 2.38 15.26
CA ARG A 91 -12.12 3.63 15.72
C ARG A 91 -10.63 3.37 15.94
N MET A 92 -9.78 3.82 15.02
CA MET A 92 -8.35 3.88 15.27
C MET A 92 -8.12 4.89 16.41
N PRO A 93 -7.57 4.49 17.56
CA PRO A 93 -7.30 5.44 18.63
C PRO A 93 -6.26 6.44 18.15
N LEU A 94 -6.63 7.72 18.10
CA LEU A 94 -5.67 8.78 17.84
C LEU A 94 -4.67 8.81 19.01
N PRO A 95 -3.36 8.85 18.76
CA PRO A 95 -2.39 9.12 19.82
C PRO A 95 -2.70 10.50 20.43
N ARG A 96 -2.73 10.56 21.76
CA ARG A 96 -2.89 11.80 22.53
C ARG A 96 -1.67 12.69 22.39
#